data_AF-A0A538P2T9-F1
#
_entry.id   AF-A0A538P2T9-F1
#
_cell.length_a   1.000
_cell.length_b   1.000
_cell.length_c   1.000
_cell.angle_alpha   90.00
_cell.angle_beta   90.00
_cell.angle_gamma   90.00
#
_symmetry.space_group_name_H-M   'P 1'
#
loop_
_entity.id
_entity.type
_entity.pdbx_description
1 polymer ?
#
loop_
_entity_poly.entity_id
_entity_poly.type
_entity_poly.pdbx_seq_one_letter_code
_entity_poly.pdbx_strand_id
1 'polypeptide(L)' 'MGKRKVLSEANLKELVVPQEGELLGRVTKIEGGEHVVVKCVDGKVRLGRIRGKMKRRVWI' A
#
# COMPACT_ATOMS: atom_id res chain seq x y z
N MET A 1 -11.07 18.01 -10.12
CA MET A 1 -10.44 16.99 -10.98
C MET A 1 -10.43 15.64 -10.26
N GLY A 2 -11.43 14.80 -10.51
CA GLY A 2 -11.64 13.53 -9.79
C GLY A 2 -10.52 12.52 -10.06
N LYS A 3 -9.96 11.93 -9.01
CA LYS A 3 -8.84 10.98 -9.14
C LYS A 3 -9.39 9.60 -9.55
N ARG A 4 -9.02 9.14 -10.75
CA ARG A 4 -9.44 7.87 -11.37
C ARG A 4 -9.13 6.68 -10.43
N LYS A 5 -10.11 5.82 -10.19
CA LYS A 5 -9.92 4.53 -9.51
C LYS A 5 -9.14 3.60 -10.44
N VAL A 6 -8.23 2.80 -9.88
CA VAL A 6 -7.55 1.75 -10.62
C VAL A 6 -8.51 0.56 -10.64
N LEU A 7 -9.13 0.31 -11.80
CA LEU A 7 -10.13 -0.75 -11.99
C LEU A 7 -9.58 -1.95 -12.77
N SER A 8 -8.49 -1.77 -13.52
CA SER A 8 -7.86 -2.80 -14.34
C SER A 8 -6.33 -2.62 -14.37
N GLU A 9 -5.61 -3.70 -14.67
CA GLU A 9 -4.14 -3.72 -14.74
C GLU A 9 -3.58 -2.71 -15.75
N ALA A 10 -4.31 -2.41 -16.83
CA ALA A 10 -3.95 -1.39 -17.81
C ALA A 10 -3.86 0.05 -17.23
N ASN A 11 -4.41 0.29 -16.04
CA ASN A 11 -4.34 1.56 -15.34
C ASN A 11 -3.31 1.56 -14.19
N LEU A 12 -2.51 0.50 -14.06
CA LEU A 12 -1.40 0.46 -13.11
C LEU A 12 -0.32 1.45 -13.56
N LYS A 13 0.25 2.14 -12.58
CA LYS A 13 1.47 2.92 -12.82
C LYS A 13 2.64 1.98 -13.07
N GLU A 14 3.68 2.52 -13.70
CA GLU A 14 4.98 1.86 -13.80
C GLU A 14 5.46 1.35 -12.44
N LEU A 15 6.12 0.19 -12.46
CA LEU A 15 6.71 -0.44 -11.29
C LEU A 15 7.72 0.51 -10.65
N VAL A 16 7.52 0.80 -9.37
CA VAL A 16 8.45 1.62 -8.58
C VAL A 16 9.31 0.70 -7.75
N VAL A 17 10.63 0.79 -7.92
CA VAL A 17 11.60 0.12 -7.05
C VAL A 17 11.71 0.87 -5.72
N PRO A 18 11.84 0.18 -4.57
CA PRO A 18 11.96 0.82 -3.28
C PRO A 18 13.21 1.71 -3.23
N GLN A 19 13.05 2.93 -2.70
CA GLN A 19 14.15 3.86 -2.48
C GLN A 19 14.79 3.65 -1.10
N GLU A 20 15.86 4.40 -0.82
CA GLU A 20 16.51 4.38 0.49
C GLU A 20 15.49 4.75 1.60
N GLY A 21 15.34 3.87 2.58
CA GLY A 21 14.34 3.98 3.64
C GLY A 21 12.97 3.39 3.33
N GLU A 22 12.74 2.85 2.13
CA GLU A 22 11.54 2.09 1.78
C GLU A 22 11.80 0.58 1.83
N LEU A 23 10.79 -0.17 2.28
CA LEU A 23 10.85 -1.62 2.40
C LEU A 23 9.59 -2.22 1.78
N LEU A 24 9.77 -3.33 1.07
CA LEU A 24 8.65 -4.14 0.62
C LEU A 24 8.05 -4.88 1.81
N GLY A 25 6.74 -5.09 1.75
CA GLY A 25 6.02 -5.81 2.81
C GLY A 25 4.68 -6.33 2.33
N ARG A 26 4.22 -7.41 2.98
CA ARG A 26 2.92 -8.03 2.74
C ARG A 26 1.97 -7.69 3.87
N VAL A 27 0.79 -7.19 3.54
CA VAL A 27 -0.27 -6.94 4.52
C VAL A 27 -0.76 -8.29 5.06
N THR A 28 -0.80 -8.43 6.38
CA THR A 28 -1.29 -9.64 7.06
C THR A 28 -2.66 -9.44 7.66
N LYS A 29 -2.96 -8.25 8.18
CA LYS A 29 -4.25 -7.93 8.81
C LYS A 29 -4.58 -6.44 8.69
N ILE A 30 -5.87 -6.12 8.61
CA ILE A 30 -6.39 -4.74 8.68
C ILE A 30 -6.97 -4.53 10.08
N GLU A 31 -6.41 -3.58 10.85
CA GLU A 31 -6.86 -3.28 12.22
C GLU A 31 -7.98 -2.22 12.27
N GLY A 32 -8.30 -1.61 11.13
CA GLY A 32 -9.27 -0.52 11.04
C GLY A 32 -8.61 0.85 11.23
N GLY A 33 -9.39 1.92 11.03
CA GLY A 33 -8.88 3.30 11.18
C GLY A 33 -7.69 3.64 10.29
N GLU A 34 -7.59 3.02 9.10
CA GLU A 34 -6.45 3.16 8.16
C GLU A 34 -5.15 2.46 8.58
N HIS A 35 -5.15 1.70 9.68
CA HIS A 35 -4.00 0.94 10.14
C HIS A 35 -4.02 -0.50 9.62
N VAL A 36 -2.85 -0.97 9.22
CA VAL A 36 -2.63 -2.32 8.71
C VAL A 36 -1.38 -2.93 9.34
N VAL A 37 -1.43 -4.22 9.63
CA VAL A 37 -0.25 -4.99 10.04
C VAL A 37 0.45 -5.48 8.78
N VAL A 38 1.75 -5.19 8.68
CA VAL A 38 2.57 -5.52 7.51
C VAL A 38 3.77 -6.36 7.97
N LYS A 39 3.98 -7.50 7.31
CA LYS A 39 5.21 -8.28 7.42
C LYS A 39 6.19 -7.77 6.38
N CYS A 40 7.24 -7.11 6.84
CA CYS A 40 8.29 -6.54 5.99
C CYS A 40 9.31 -7.60 5.56
N VAL A 41 10.04 -7.34 4.48
CA VAL A 41 11.09 -8.24 3.96
C VAL A 41 12.26 -8.46 4.93
N ASP A 42 12.46 -7.55 5.88
CA ASP A 42 13.47 -7.69 6.93
C ASP A 42 13.04 -8.64 8.07
N GLY A 43 11.90 -9.32 7.91
CA GLY A 43 11.36 -10.30 8.86
C GLY A 43 10.56 -9.68 10.01
N LYS A 44 10.54 -8.35 10.16
CA LYS A 44 9.82 -7.67 11.23
C LYS A 44 8.36 -7.39 10.84
N VAL A 45 7.49 -7.41 11.84
CA VAL A 45 6.07 -7.04 11.70
C VAL A 45 5.89 -5.62 12.21
N ARG A 46 5.25 -4.76 11.42
CA ARG A 46 5.04 -3.34 11.73
C ARG A 46 3.59 -2.94 11.51
N LEU A 47 3.15 -1.92 12.24
CA LEU A 47 1.90 -1.23 11.96
C LEU A 47 2.15 -0.14 10.92
N GLY A 48 1.55 -0.27 9.75
CA GLY A 48 1.56 0.72 8.68
C GLY A 48 0.26 1.52 8.64
N ARG A 49 0.31 2.73 8.09
CA ARG A 49 -0.88 3.55 7.81
C ARG A 49 -1.09 3.67 6.30
N ILE A 50 -2.29 3.34 5.84
CA ILE A 50 -2.66 3.52 4.43
C ILE A 50 -2.81 5.02 4.15
N ARG A 51 -2.03 5.56 3.20
CA ARG A 51 -2.20 6.96 2.77
C ARG A 51 -3.59 7.14 2.18
N GLY A 52 -4.34 8.18 2.59
CA GLY A 52 -5.70 8.41 2.09
C GLY A 52 -5.82 8.55 0.55
N LYS A 53 -4.75 8.98 -0.13
CA LYS A 53 -4.68 8.98 -1.61
C LYS A 53 -4.76 7.55 -2.20
N MET A 54 -4.18 6.56 -1.53
CA MET A 54 -4.15 5.15 -1.93
C MET A 54 -5.49 4.48 -1.64
N LYS A 55 -6.04 4.68 -0.43
CA LYS A 55 -7.35 4.16 0.01
C LYS A 55 -8.49 4.49 -0.97
N ARG A 56 -8.45 5.67 -1.61
CA ARG A 56 -9.47 6.09 -2.58
C ARG A 56 -9.27 5.53 -3.99
N ARG A 57 -8.07 5.03 -4.30
CA ARG A 57 -7.65 4.65 -5.66
C ARG A 57 -7.55 3.15 -5.87
N VAL A 58 -7.15 2.41 -4.83
CA VAL A 58 -6.82 0.99 -4.89
C VAL A 58 -7.53 0.30 -3.74
N TRP A 59 -8.13 -0.85 -4.02
CA TRP A 59 -8.62 -1.76 -2.99
C TRP A 59 -7.42 -2.55 -2.45
N ILE A 60 -7.22 -2.50 -1.13
CA ILE A 60 -6.15 -3.22 -0.42
C ILE A 60 -6.78 -4.39 0.33
#